data_AF-A0A1I4DYZ9-F1
#
_entry.id   AF-A0A1I4DYZ9-F1
#
_cell.length_a   1.000
_cell.length_b   1.000
_cell.length_c   1.000
_cell.angle_alpha   90.00
_cell.angle_beta   90.00
_cell.angle_gamma   90.00
#
_symmetry.space_group_name_H-M   'P 1'
#
loop_
_entity.id
_entity.type
_entity.pdbx_description
1 polymer ?
#
loop_
_entity_poly.entity_id
_entity_poly.type
_entity_poly.pdbx_seq_one_letter_code
_entity_poly.pdbx_strand_id
1 'polypeptide(L)'
;MDKKNKKHKIEKSNLANLPLKEYYATLPAASRKIPKSPRDEFMAEIMAVTGRSHWAVRQWCLGNIVPPLHVQDKMADHFGTTPETLFPKAV
;
A
#
# COMPACT_ATOMS: atom_id res chain seq x y z
N MET A 1 17.20 -4.24 47.53
CA MET A 1 18.03 -3.85 46.36
C MET A 1 17.22 -2.91 45.50
N ASP A 2 17.14 -1.63 45.87
CA ASP A 2 16.34 -0.61 45.18
C ASP A 2 17.05 -0.10 43.92
N LYS A 3 16.56 -0.50 42.75
CA LYS A 3 17.02 0.04 41.46
C LYS A 3 16.42 1.44 41.27
N LYS A 4 17.21 2.47 41.56
CA LYS A 4 16.87 3.87 41.24
C LYS A 4 16.92 4.09 39.72
N ASN A 5 15.76 4.10 39.08
CA ASN A 5 15.61 4.52 37.69
C ASN A 5 15.88 6.04 37.60
N LYS A 6 17.10 6.44 37.24
CA LYS A 6 17.42 7.85 36.95
C LYS A 6 16.76 8.22 35.63
N LYS A 7 15.84 9.18 35.67
CA LYS A 7 15.25 9.78 34.46
C LYS A 7 16.37 10.46 33.68
N HIS A 8 16.72 9.94 32.51
CA HIS A 8 17.62 10.61 31.58
C HIS A 8 16.95 11.91 31.13
N LYS A 9 17.55 13.05 31.48
CA LYS A 9 17.12 14.36 31.03
C LYS A 9 17.55 14.47 29.57
N ILE A 10 16.61 14.40 28.64
CA ILE A 10 16.89 14.62 27.22
C ILE A 10 17.16 16.12 27.06
N GLU A 11 18.43 16.49 26.97
CA GLU A 11 18.82 17.84 26.60
C GLU A 11 18.38 18.09 25.16
N LYS A 12 17.55 19.11 24.97
CA LYS A 12 17.19 19.60 23.63
C LYS A 12 18.41 20.34 23.09
N SER A 13 19.22 19.67 22.29
CA SER A 13 20.33 20.30 21.59
C SER A 13 19.81 21.45 20.71
N ASN A 14 20.52 22.58 20.71
CA ASN A 14 20.14 23.75 19.95
C ASN A 14 20.45 23.52 18.46
N LEU A 15 19.42 23.12 17.70
CA LEU A 15 19.51 22.83 16.26
C LEU A 15 19.67 24.09 15.40
N ALA A 16 19.64 25.30 15.99
CA ALA A 16 19.69 26.55 15.24
C ALA A 16 21.03 26.79 14.53
N ASN A 17 22.14 26.33 15.13
CA ASN A 17 23.51 26.56 14.66
C ASN A 17 24.16 25.28 14.09
N LEU A 18 23.37 24.41 13.48
CA LEU A 18 23.93 23.25 12.78
C LEU A 18 24.72 23.73 11.56
N PRO A 19 25.97 23.27 11.38
CA PRO A 19 26.70 23.52 10.14
C PRO A 19 25.89 22.98 8.96
N LEU A 20 25.91 23.69 7.83
CA LEU A 20 25.25 23.31 6.57
C LEU A 20 23.71 23.36 6.57
N LYS A 21 23.06 24.00 7.55
CA LYS A 21 21.60 24.18 7.56
C LYS A 21 21.05 24.80 6.26
N GLU A 22 21.74 25.83 5.77
CA GLU A 22 21.38 26.50 4.50
C GLU A 22 21.54 25.54 3.31
N TYR A 23 22.64 24.79 3.26
CA TYR A 23 22.86 23.77 2.25
C TYR A 23 21.74 22.74 2.22
N TYR A 24 21.38 22.14 3.36
CA TYR A 24 20.29 21.15 3.43
C TYR A 24 18.90 21.74 3.12
N ALA A 25 18.65 23.02 3.42
CA ALA A 25 17.40 23.70 3.07
C ALA A 25 17.24 23.93 1.56
N THR A 26 18.36 24.04 0.83
CA THR A 26 18.37 24.22 -0.63
C THR A 26 18.30 22.92 -1.42
N LEU A 27 18.49 21.77 -0.76
CA LEU A 27 18.39 20.49 -1.45
C LEU A 27 16.94 20.26 -1.91
N PRO A 28 16.73 19.80 -3.16
CA PRO A 28 15.41 19.38 -3.58
C PRO A 28 14.93 18.29 -2.62
N ALA A 29 13.71 18.44 -2.10
CA ALA A 29 13.11 17.43 -1.24
C ALA A 29 13.24 16.08 -1.94
N ALA A 30 13.87 15.11 -1.27
CA ALA A 30 14.07 13.78 -1.81
C ALA A 30 12.70 13.13 -2.04
N SER A 31 12.12 13.35 -3.22
CA SER A 31 10.91 12.71 -3.70
C SER A 31 11.28 11.26 -3.96
N ARG A 32 11.13 10.42 -2.94
CA ARG A 32 11.22 8.97 -3.11
C ARG A 32 10.07 8.55 -4.02
N LYS A 33 10.35 8.50 -5.34
CA LYS A 33 9.43 7.88 -6.31
C LYS A 33 9.44 6.40 -5.98
N ILE A 34 8.42 5.96 -5.23
CA ILE A 34 8.22 4.54 -4.99
C ILE A 34 7.67 3.99 -6.32
N PRO A 35 8.44 3.19 -7.07
CA PRO A 35 7.90 2.57 -8.26
C PRO A 35 6.68 1.75 -7.84
N LYS A 36 5.55 1.93 -8.54
CA LYS A 36 4.37 1.11 -8.29
C LYS A 36 4.75 -0.34 -8.58
N SER A 37 4.40 -1.24 -7.66
CA SER A 37 4.62 -2.65 -7.93
C SER A 37 3.60 -3.12 -8.98
N PRO A 38 3.94 -4.10 -9.84
CA PRO A 38 2.99 -4.65 -10.80
C PRO A 38 1.70 -5.15 -10.14
N ARG A 39 1.80 -5.61 -8.89
CA ARG A 39 0.66 -6.00 -8.06
C ARG A 39 -0.29 -4.83 -7.79
N ASP A 40 0.26 -3.66 -7.47
CA ASP A 40 -0.55 -2.48 -7.15
C ASP A 40 -1.24 -1.93 -8.41
N GLU A 41 -0.59 -2.04 -9.56
CA GLU A 41 -1.17 -1.68 -10.86
C GLU A 41 -2.35 -2.59 -11.21
N PHE A 42 -2.18 -3.90 -11.05
CA PHE A 42 -3.25 -4.88 -11.26
C PHE A 42 -4.45 -4.65 -10.32
N MET A 43 -4.20 -4.40 -9.03
CA MET A 43 -5.27 -4.11 -8.09
C MET A 43 -5.99 -2.80 -8.45
N ALA A 44 -5.25 -1.77 -8.89
CA ALA A 44 -5.83 -0.51 -9.33
C ALA A 44 -6.71 -0.66 -10.58
N GLU A 45 -6.30 -1.50 -11.54
CA GLU A 45 -7.09 -1.83 -12.72
C GLU A 45 -8.41 -2.51 -12.35
N ILE A 46 -8.37 -3.54 -11.51
CA ILE A 46 -9.59 -4.21 -11.03
C ILE A 46 -10.51 -3.23 -10.29
N MET A 47 -9.95 -2.35 -9.46
CA MET A 47 -10.73 -1.32 -8.77
C MET A 47 -11.44 -0.39 -9.77
N ALA A 48 -10.74 0.02 -10.83
CA ALA A 48 -11.32 0.88 -11.86
C ALA A 48 -12.46 0.19 -12.63
N VAL A 49 -12.30 -1.09 -12.96
CA VAL A 49 -13.32 -1.89 -13.67
C VAL A 49 -14.53 -2.19 -12.80
N THR A 50 -14.30 -2.56 -11.55
CA THR A 50 -15.35 -3.06 -10.65
C THR A 50 -15.99 -1.97 -9.77
N GLY A 51 -15.36 -0.80 -9.66
CA GLY A 51 -15.76 0.28 -8.77
C GLY A 51 -15.66 -0.08 -7.29
N ARG A 52 -14.84 -1.07 -6.92
CA ARG A 52 -14.71 -1.54 -5.53
C ARG A 52 -13.49 -0.97 -4.82
N SER A 53 -13.52 -1.06 -3.50
CA SER A 53 -12.41 -0.58 -2.66
C SER A 53 -11.19 -1.49 -2.80
N HIS A 54 -10.01 -0.90 -2.59
CA HIS A 54 -8.73 -1.61 -2.60
C HIS A 54 -8.72 -2.81 -1.63
N TRP A 55 -9.35 -2.65 -0.46
CA TRP A 55 -9.46 -3.73 0.51
C TRP A 55 -10.25 -4.92 -0.04
N ALA A 56 -11.38 -4.68 -0.72
CA ALA A 56 -12.21 -5.76 -1.26
C ALA A 56 -11.47 -6.54 -2.35
N VAL A 57 -10.87 -5.82 -3.30
CA VAL A 57 -10.04 -6.42 -4.36
C VAL A 57 -8.90 -7.23 -3.77
N ARG A 58 -8.23 -6.70 -2.74
CA ARG A 58 -7.18 -7.44 -2.03
C ARG A 58 -7.69 -8.74 -1.40
N GLN A 59 -8.89 -8.75 -0.81
CA GLN A 59 -9.46 -9.99 -0.24
C GLN A 59 -9.73 -11.04 -1.32
N TRP A 60 -10.17 -10.63 -2.51
CA TRP A 60 -10.38 -11.54 -3.63
C TRP A 60 -9.06 -12.14 -4.13
N CYS A 61 -8.03 -11.30 -4.32
CA CYS A 61 -6.72 -11.78 -4.75
C CYS A 61 -6.04 -12.72 -3.73
N LEU A 62 -6.39 -12.60 -2.44
CA LEU A 62 -5.92 -13.49 -1.39
C LEU A 62 -6.76 -14.79 -1.28
N GLY A 63 -7.88 -14.89 -2.00
CA GLY A 63 -8.80 -16.03 -1.92
C GLY A 63 -9.65 -16.06 -0.64
N ASN A 64 -9.62 -15.02 0.18
CA ASN A 64 -10.37 -14.97 1.44
C ASN A 64 -11.87 -14.78 1.20
N ILE A 65 -12.24 -14.07 0.12
CA ILE A 65 -13.62 -13.75 -0.24
C ILE A 65 -13.78 -13.99 -1.73
N VAL A 66 -14.89 -14.61 -2.12
CA VAL A 66 -15.27 -14.76 -3.52
C VAL A 66 -16.10 -13.53 -3.95
N PRO A 67 -15.75 -12.85 -5.06
CA PRO A 67 -16.54 -11.73 -5.56
C PRO A 67 -17.96 -12.17 -5.98
N PRO A 68 -18.96 -11.27 -5.92
CA PRO A 68 -20.30 -11.56 -6.43
C PRO A 68 -20.29 -11.90 -7.93
N LEU A 69 -21.26 -12.69 -8.39
CA LEU A 69 -21.35 -13.15 -9.79
C LEU A 69 -21.26 -12.00 -10.81
N HIS A 70 -22.01 -10.92 -10.63
CA HIS A 70 -21.99 -9.77 -11.54
C HIS A 70 -20.63 -9.05 -11.60
N VAL A 71 -19.80 -9.21 -10.57
CA VAL A 71 -18.43 -8.68 -10.56
C VAL A 71 -17.49 -9.66 -11.27
N GLN A 72 -17.70 -10.97 -11.08
CA GLN A 72 -16.94 -11.99 -11.81
C GLN A 72 -17.15 -11.85 -13.31
N ASP A 73 -18.39 -11.66 -13.76
CA ASP A 73 -18.73 -11.45 -15.18
C ASP A 73 -18.02 -10.20 -15.72
N LYS A 74 -18.10 -9.07 -15.01
CA LYS A 74 -17.39 -7.84 -15.41
C LYS A 74 -15.89 -8.01 -15.51
N MET A 75 -15.27 -8.76 -14.58
CA MET A 75 -13.84 -9.03 -14.61
C MET A 75 -13.48 -9.96 -15.77
N ALA A 76 -14.30 -10.98 -16.02
CA ALA A 76 -14.14 -11.90 -17.14
C ALA A 76 -14.25 -11.18 -18.48
N ASP A 77 -15.25 -10.32 -18.65
CA ASP A 77 -15.41 -9.48 -19.84
C ASP A 77 -14.20 -8.57 -20.08
N HIS A 78 -13.68 -7.94 -19.02
CA HIS A 78 -12.52 -7.04 -19.10
C HIS A 78 -11.24 -7.78 -19.50
N PHE A 79 -11.03 -9.00 -19.00
CA PHE A 79 -9.85 -9.80 -19.33
C PHE A 79 -10.04 -10.71 -20.56
N GLY A 80 -11.22 -10.71 -21.17
CA GLY A 80 -11.54 -11.58 -22.31
C GLY A 80 -11.54 -13.08 -21.95
N THR A 81 -11.96 -13.42 -20.73
CA THR A 81 -11.99 -14.80 -20.22
C THR A 81 -13.39 -15.19 -19.76
N THR A 82 -13.55 -16.36 -19.13
CA THR A 82 -14.79 -16.76 -18.47
C THR A 82 -14.66 -16.69 -16.94
N PRO A 83 -15.77 -16.42 -16.21
CA PRO A 83 -15.77 -16.40 -14.75
C PRO A 83 -15.22 -17.68 -14.12
N GLU A 84 -15.53 -18.83 -14.71
CA GLU A 84 -15.07 -20.14 -14.23
C GLU A 84 -13.55 -20.30 -14.34
N THR A 85 -12.93 -19.68 -15.34
CA THR A 85 -11.48 -19.70 -15.53
C THR A 85 -10.77 -18.79 -14.52
N LEU A 86 -11.37 -17.63 -14.21
CA LEU A 86 -10.84 -16.67 -13.23
C LEU A 86 -11.05 -17.11 -11.78
N PHE A 87 -12.17 -17.77 -11.49
CA PHE A 87 -12.58 -18.18 -10.15
C PHE A 87 -12.91 -19.69 -10.13
N PRO A 88 -11.88 -20.55 -10.20
CA PRO A 88 -12.11 -21.99 -10.23
C PRO A 88 -12.70 -22.48 -8.90
N LYS A 89 -13.66 -23.41 -8.98
CA LYS A 89 -14.16 -24.11 -7.79
C LYS A 89 -13.08 -25.08 -7.33
N ALA A 90 -12.70 -25.02 -6.05
CA ALA A 90 -11.85 -26.04 -5.46
C ALA A 90 -12.56 -27.40 -5.56
N VAL A 91 -11.89 -28.37 -6.19
CA VAL A 91 -12.32 -29.77 -6.26
C VAL A 91 -12.08 -30.45 -4.92
#